data_AF-A0A8T2ZZK3-F1
#
_entry.id   AF-A0A8T2ZZK3-F1
#
_cell.length_a   1.000
_cell.length_b   1.000
_cell.length_c   1.000
_cell.angle_alpha   90.00
_cell.angle_beta   90.00
_cell.angle_gamma   90.00
#
_symmetry.space_group_name_H-M   'P 1'
#
loop_
_entity.id
_entity.type
_entity.pdbx_description
1 polymer ?
#
loop_
_entity_poly.entity_id
_entity_poly.type
_entity_poly.pdbx_seq_one_letter_code
_entity_poly.pdbx_strand_id
1 'polypeptide(L)'
;MDGNNNIVRGYSDRDPTLLMERGSLFFSQGYYADAANCFRHARDASIRIHGRSSLKCAISRYSHGLSLLCQVPVPENDPMAFVPKEVDYYKGSVFPLPSSAFGTYRGAMVENYVRILEVAKRELNLAWSLMEYRIDSYLLKGNVLSALGEVAFRRGESNPQRYYFEASSIFDTWLGEYSKRGADMYP
;
A
#
# COMPACT_ATOMS: atom_id res chain seq x y z
N MET A 1 26.07 -24.46 -32.90
CA MET A 1 26.43 -23.42 -31.93
C MET A 1 25.19 -23.19 -31.08
N ASP A 2 25.07 -23.96 -30.01
CA ASP A 2 23.94 -23.86 -29.08
C ASP A 2 24.47 -23.35 -27.74
N GLY A 3 23.85 -22.30 -27.23
CA GLY A 3 24.07 -21.84 -25.86
C GLY A 3 24.27 -20.33 -25.79
N ASN A 4 23.19 -19.61 -25.43
CA ASN A 4 23.20 -18.74 -24.24
C ASN A 4 21.93 -17.88 -24.02
N ASN A 5 20.79 -18.16 -24.65
CA ASN A 5 19.60 -17.32 -24.45
C ASN A 5 18.75 -17.68 -23.21
N ASN A 6 19.15 -18.66 -22.39
CA ASN A 6 18.37 -19.12 -21.24
C ASN A 6 18.89 -18.67 -19.86
N ILE A 7 20.07 -18.06 -19.76
CA ILE A 7 20.65 -17.67 -18.45
C ILE A 7 20.14 -16.31 -17.97
N VAL A 8 19.76 -15.41 -18.89
CA VAL A 8 19.30 -14.04 -18.53
C VAL A 8 17.83 -14.00 -18.07
N ARG A 9 16.99 -14.93 -18.53
CA ARG A 9 15.57 -15.00 -18.11
C ARG A 9 15.38 -15.48 -16.66
N GLY A 10 16.36 -16.18 -16.08
CA GLY A 10 16.24 -16.79 -14.74
C GLY A 10 16.47 -15.85 -13.55
N TYR A 11 17.16 -14.73 -13.76
CA TYR A 11 17.47 -13.76 -12.69
C TYR A 11 16.44 -12.63 -12.58
N SER A 12 15.81 -12.24 -13.69
CA SER A 12 14.88 -11.09 -13.74
C SER A 12 13.58 -11.32 -12.95
N ASP A 13 13.05 -12.55 -12.93
CA ASP A 13 11.78 -12.87 -12.25
C ASP A 13 11.91 -12.97 -10.72
N ARG A 14 13.14 -12.83 -10.17
CA ARG A 14 13.41 -12.92 -8.73
C ARG A 14 13.95 -11.64 -8.13
N ASP A 15 14.21 -10.61 -8.93
CA ASP A 15 14.62 -9.30 -8.39
C ASP A 15 13.41 -8.62 -7.73
N PRO A 16 13.43 -8.40 -6.41
CA PRO A 16 12.32 -7.75 -5.72
C PRO A 16 12.05 -6.35 -6.26
N THR A 17 13.05 -5.62 -6.76
CA THR A 17 12.90 -4.26 -7.29
C THR A 17 12.10 -4.28 -8.60
N LEU A 18 12.47 -5.14 -9.55
CA LEU A 18 11.75 -5.29 -10.82
C LEU A 18 10.30 -5.75 -10.60
N LEU A 19 10.08 -6.66 -9.64
CA LEU A 19 8.74 -7.10 -9.26
C LEU A 19 7.90 -5.95 -8.66
N MET A 20 8.51 -5.08 -7.85
CA MET A 20 7.83 -3.88 -7.32
C MET A 20 7.47 -2.91 -8.45
N GLU A 21 8.39 -2.61 -9.36
CA GLU A 21 8.15 -1.69 -10.48
C GLU A 21 7.02 -2.20 -11.38
N ARG A 22 7.05 -3.49 -11.73
CA ARG A 22 6.01 -4.13 -12.54
C ARG A 22 4.66 -4.14 -11.82
N GLY A 23 4.66 -4.45 -10.52
CA GLY A 23 3.44 -4.40 -9.71
C GLY A 23 2.81 -3.01 -9.70
N SER A 24 3.64 -1.97 -9.58
CA SER A 24 3.18 -0.57 -9.60
C SER A 24 2.67 -0.13 -10.97
N LEU A 25 3.25 -0.65 -12.06
CA LEU A 25 2.71 -0.45 -13.40
C LEU A 25 1.30 -1.04 -13.51
N PHE A 26 1.11 -2.31 -13.11
CA PHE A 26 -0.21 -2.92 -13.10
C PHE A 26 -1.20 -2.17 -12.20
N PHE A 27 -0.73 -1.72 -11.03
CA PHE A 27 -1.55 -0.98 -10.09
C PHE A 27 -2.07 0.33 -10.68
N SER A 28 -1.19 1.12 -11.32
CA SER A 28 -1.57 2.39 -11.94
C SER A 28 -2.52 2.23 -13.15
N GLN A 29 -2.51 1.05 -13.77
CA GLN A 29 -3.43 0.68 -14.86
C GLN A 29 -4.76 0.07 -14.35
N GLY A 30 -4.94 -0.07 -13.02
CA GLY A 30 -6.13 -0.67 -12.42
C GLY A 30 -6.16 -2.20 -12.43
N TYR A 31 -5.08 -2.87 -12.86
CA TYR A 31 -4.95 -4.33 -12.85
C TYR A 31 -4.52 -4.83 -11.47
N TYR A 32 -5.39 -4.66 -10.47
CA TYR A 32 -5.05 -4.88 -9.05
C TYR A 32 -4.71 -6.34 -8.69
N ALA A 33 -5.28 -7.31 -9.39
CA ALA A 33 -4.97 -8.73 -9.18
C ALA A 33 -3.54 -9.07 -9.64
N ASP A 34 -3.12 -8.56 -10.80
CA ASP A 34 -1.76 -8.74 -11.33
C ASP A 34 -0.73 -7.97 -10.50
N ALA A 35 -1.09 -6.77 -10.05
CA ALA A 35 -0.30 -6.00 -9.09
C ALA A 35 -0.08 -6.78 -7.79
N ALA A 36 -1.14 -7.33 -7.19
CA ALA A 36 -1.07 -8.13 -5.98
C ALA A 36 -0.14 -9.34 -6.13
N ASN A 37 -0.20 -10.04 -7.27
CA ASN A 37 0.70 -11.14 -7.57
C ASN A 37 2.17 -10.69 -7.64
N CYS A 38 2.46 -9.59 -8.34
CA CYS A 38 3.81 -9.04 -8.43
C CYS A 38 4.35 -8.66 -7.05
N PHE A 39 3.56 -7.94 -6.24
CA PHE A 39 3.97 -7.51 -4.90
C PHE A 39 4.12 -8.69 -3.93
N ARG A 40 3.29 -9.73 -4.04
CA ARG A 40 3.46 -10.96 -3.27
C ARG A 40 4.81 -11.62 -3.56
N HIS A 41 5.18 -11.73 -4.84
CA HIS A 41 6.48 -12.26 -5.23
C HIS A 41 7.63 -11.36 -4.78
N ALA A 42 7.49 -10.03 -4.89
CA ALA A 42 8.48 -9.07 -4.40
C ALA A 42 8.68 -9.18 -2.88
N ARG A 43 7.59 -9.38 -2.13
CA ARG A 43 7.61 -9.62 -0.68
C ARG A 43 8.37 -10.90 -0.35
N ASP A 44 8.02 -12.01 -0.99
CA ASP A 44 8.65 -13.31 -0.73
C ASP A 44 10.15 -13.28 -1.06
N ALA A 45 10.54 -12.60 -2.14
CA ALA A 45 11.93 -12.34 -2.48
C ALA A 45 12.62 -11.43 -1.45
N SER A 46 11.98 -10.33 -1.04
CA SER A 46 12.51 -9.40 -0.03
C SER A 46 12.73 -10.06 1.33
N ILE A 47 11.82 -10.95 1.76
CA ILE A 47 11.99 -11.75 2.99
C ILE A 47 13.26 -12.60 2.89
N ARG A 48 13.48 -13.26 1.74
CA ARG A 48 14.62 -14.15 1.54
C ARG A 48 15.96 -13.40 1.48
N ILE A 49 15.98 -12.23 0.84
CA ILE A 49 17.22 -11.48 0.58
C ILE A 49 17.57 -10.56 1.75
N HIS A 50 16.57 -9.85 2.30
CA HIS A 50 16.78 -8.77 3.27
C HIS A 50 16.25 -9.11 4.67
N GLY A 51 15.61 -10.26 4.84
CA GLY A 51 14.98 -10.66 6.10
C GLY A 51 13.59 -10.06 6.29
N ARG A 52 12.82 -10.69 7.20
CA ARG A 52 11.40 -10.38 7.45
C ARG A 52 11.15 -8.96 7.96
N SER A 53 12.16 -8.35 8.60
CA SER A 53 12.05 -7.05 9.28
C SER A 53 12.59 -5.86 8.49
N SER A 54 13.00 -6.07 7.23
CA SER A 54 13.53 -4.99 6.39
C SER A 54 12.44 -4.02 5.94
N LEU A 55 12.82 -2.75 5.72
CA LEU A 55 11.93 -1.72 5.17
C LEU A 55 11.37 -2.13 3.80
N LYS A 56 12.20 -2.74 2.94
CA LYS A 56 11.75 -3.30 1.65
C LYS A 56 10.65 -4.34 1.81
N CYS A 57 10.75 -5.15 2.87
CA CYS A 57 9.72 -6.13 3.20
C CYS A 57 8.43 -5.46 3.71
N ALA A 58 8.53 -4.37 4.47
CA ALA A 58 7.36 -3.58 4.88
C ALA A 58 6.66 -2.93 3.67
N ILE A 59 7.41 -2.31 2.76
CA ILE A 59 6.91 -1.68 1.53
C ILE A 59 6.18 -2.71 0.66
N SER A 60 6.81 -3.86 0.39
CA SER A 60 6.19 -4.90 -0.45
C SER A 60 4.93 -5.52 0.19
N ARG A 61 4.89 -5.66 1.52
CA ARG A 61 3.66 -6.06 2.24
C ARG A 61 2.56 -5.03 2.11
N TYR A 62 2.89 -3.74 2.31
CA TYR A 62 1.94 -2.65 2.13
C TYR A 62 1.35 -2.65 0.72
N SER A 63 2.19 -2.67 -0.32
CA SER A 63 1.75 -2.67 -1.71
C SER A 63 0.89 -3.89 -2.07
N HIS A 64 1.24 -5.07 -1.52
CA HIS A 64 0.42 -6.28 -1.68
C HIS A 64 -0.94 -6.14 -1.00
N GLY A 65 -0.97 -5.72 0.27
CA GLY A 65 -2.21 -5.51 1.02
C GLY A 65 -3.12 -4.47 0.38
N LEU A 66 -2.55 -3.37 -0.12
CA LEU A 66 -3.27 -2.33 -0.84
C LEU A 66 -3.88 -2.84 -2.14
N SER A 67 -3.13 -3.62 -2.92
CA SER A 67 -3.62 -4.21 -4.17
C SER A 67 -4.76 -5.20 -3.94
N LEU A 68 -4.75 -5.92 -2.82
CA LEU A 68 -5.87 -6.77 -2.40
C LEU A 68 -7.09 -5.93 -2.03
N LEU A 69 -6.89 -4.86 -1.25
CA LEU A 69 -7.96 -3.94 -0.90
C LEU A 69 -8.62 -3.34 -2.16
N CYS A 70 -7.85 -2.90 -3.15
CA CYS A 70 -8.37 -2.30 -4.39
C CYS A 70 -9.12 -3.30 -5.30
N GLN A 71 -8.95 -4.62 -5.12
CA GLN A 71 -9.78 -5.62 -5.80
C GLN A 71 -11.20 -5.69 -5.22
N VAL A 72 -11.36 -5.26 -3.97
CA VAL A 72 -12.66 -5.24 -3.31
C VAL A 72 -13.32 -3.91 -3.63
N PRO A 73 -14.61 -3.87 -3.95
CA PRO A 73 -15.25 -2.61 -4.26
C PRO A 73 -15.60 -1.77 -3.01
N VAL A 74 -15.82 -0.47 -3.21
CA VAL A 74 -16.34 0.43 -2.17
C VAL A 74 -17.87 0.41 -2.17
N PRO A 75 -18.53 0.41 -1.00
CA PRO A 75 -19.99 0.57 -0.90
C PRO A 75 -20.48 1.87 -1.55
N GLU A 76 -21.64 1.86 -2.21
CA GLU A 76 -22.25 3.02 -2.91
C GLU A 76 -22.42 4.26 -2.02
N ASN A 77 -22.68 4.07 -0.72
CA ASN A 77 -22.82 5.15 0.26
C ASN A 77 -21.62 5.15 1.20
N ASP A 78 -20.44 5.46 0.66
CA ASP A 78 -19.23 5.59 1.48
C ASP A 78 -19.36 6.80 2.42
N PRO A 79 -19.66 6.60 3.72
CA PRO A 79 -19.74 7.68 4.69
C PRO A 79 -18.34 8.25 5.02
N MET A 80 -17.28 7.62 4.51
CA MET A 80 -15.88 8.02 4.65
C MET A 80 -15.34 8.67 3.37
N ALA A 81 -16.18 8.96 2.36
CA ALA A 81 -15.77 9.67 1.14
C ALA A 81 -15.14 11.05 1.42
N PHE A 82 -15.52 11.68 2.54
CA PHE A 82 -15.01 12.99 2.98
C PHE A 82 -13.72 12.90 3.80
N VAL A 83 -13.32 11.69 4.21
CA VAL A 83 -12.08 11.50 4.95
C VAL A 83 -10.93 11.55 3.94
N PRO A 84 -9.88 12.37 4.15
CA PRO A 84 -8.75 12.43 3.23
C PRO A 84 -8.12 11.04 3.03
N LYS A 85 -8.43 10.41 1.89
CA LYS A 85 -7.72 9.21 1.42
C LYS A 85 -6.52 9.73 0.64
N GLU A 86 -5.49 10.09 1.40
CA GLU A 86 -4.32 10.95 1.11
C GLU A 86 -3.62 10.90 -0.26
N VAL A 87 -4.00 9.98 -1.12
CA VAL A 87 -3.66 10.05 -2.53
C VAL A 87 -4.05 11.39 -3.19
N ASP A 88 -5.05 12.09 -2.65
CA ASP A 88 -5.46 13.42 -3.15
C ASP A 88 -4.56 14.58 -2.72
N TYR A 89 -3.69 14.42 -1.72
CA TYR A 89 -2.91 15.54 -1.16
C TYR A 89 -1.50 15.71 -1.77
N TYR A 90 -0.87 14.65 -2.29
CA TYR A 90 0.54 14.71 -2.71
C TYR A 90 0.77 14.09 -4.09
N LYS A 91 0.52 14.86 -5.15
CA LYS A 91 0.78 14.49 -6.57
C LYS A 91 2.27 14.44 -6.95
N GLY A 92 3.20 14.43 -5.99
CA GLY A 92 4.64 14.42 -6.26
C GLY A 92 5.36 13.43 -5.35
N SER A 93 5.86 12.34 -5.93
CA SER A 93 6.85 11.38 -5.37
C SER A 93 6.44 10.70 -4.04
N VAL A 94 6.07 9.42 -3.95
CA VAL A 94 6.64 8.19 -4.50
C VAL A 94 5.48 7.19 -4.67
N PHE A 95 5.36 6.60 -5.86
CA PHE A 95 4.22 5.80 -6.34
C PHE A 95 2.90 6.58 -6.46
N PRO A 96 2.41 6.84 -7.70
CA PRO A 96 1.09 7.40 -7.91
C PRO A 96 0.08 6.33 -7.54
N LEU A 97 -0.40 6.37 -6.31
CA LEU A 97 -1.70 5.82 -6.02
C LEU A 97 -2.70 6.81 -6.65
N PRO A 98 -3.85 6.36 -7.17
CA PRO A 98 -4.91 7.30 -7.55
C PRO A 98 -6.09 7.16 -6.59
N SER A 99 -6.60 8.30 -6.11
CA SER A 99 -7.84 8.41 -5.33
C SER A 99 -9.05 7.78 -6.05
N SER A 100 -8.94 7.62 -7.38
CA SER A 100 -9.90 6.88 -8.20
C SER A 100 -9.99 5.37 -7.89
N ALA A 101 -9.10 4.80 -7.09
CA ALA A 101 -9.17 3.39 -6.67
C ALA A 101 -10.33 3.10 -5.70
N PHE A 102 -11.02 4.15 -5.22
CA PHE A 102 -12.17 4.06 -4.31
C PHE A 102 -13.52 4.26 -5.01
N GLY A 103 -13.59 3.97 -6.31
CA GLY A 103 -14.84 4.06 -7.09
C GLY A 103 -15.96 3.13 -6.61
N THR A 104 -17.20 3.47 -6.99
CA THR A 104 -18.46 2.83 -6.58
C THR A 104 -18.72 1.48 -7.24
N TYR A 105 -19.36 0.57 -6.49
CA TYR A 105 -19.84 -0.73 -6.99
C TYR A 105 -21.22 -1.10 -6.47
N ARG A 106 -21.93 -1.84 -7.32
CA ARG A 106 -23.27 -2.36 -7.14
C ARG A 106 -23.24 -3.87 -6.87
N GLY A 107 -23.51 -4.30 -5.63
CA GLY A 107 -23.79 -5.72 -5.32
C GLY A 107 -23.44 -6.18 -3.91
N ALA A 108 -24.00 -7.32 -3.49
CA ALA A 108 -23.69 -7.98 -2.21
C ALA A 108 -22.23 -8.46 -2.17
N MET A 109 -21.56 -8.36 -1.00
CA MET A 109 -20.20 -8.89 -0.85
C MET A 109 -20.20 -10.42 -1.00
N VAL A 110 -19.59 -10.90 -2.08
CA VAL A 110 -19.34 -12.33 -2.31
C VAL A 110 -18.33 -12.82 -1.27
N GLU A 111 -18.45 -14.06 -0.79
CA GLU A 111 -17.54 -14.69 0.21
C GLU A 111 -16.04 -14.49 -0.13
N ASN A 112 -15.72 -14.41 -1.42
CA ASN A 112 -14.38 -14.12 -1.92
C ASN A 112 -13.82 -12.77 -1.41
N TYR A 113 -14.64 -11.71 -1.34
CA TYR A 113 -14.19 -10.40 -0.87
C TYR A 113 -13.89 -10.37 0.62
N VAL A 114 -14.63 -11.12 1.44
CA VAL A 114 -14.32 -11.26 2.87
C VAL A 114 -12.92 -11.86 3.04
N ARG A 115 -12.61 -12.93 2.29
CA ARG A 115 -11.29 -13.57 2.31
C ARG A 115 -10.19 -12.61 1.83
N ILE A 116 -10.42 -11.86 0.76
CA ILE A 116 -9.46 -10.87 0.24
C ILE A 116 -9.19 -9.79 1.29
N LEU A 117 -10.22 -9.26 1.96
CA LEU A 117 -10.08 -8.26 3.02
C LEU A 117 -9.34 -8.80 4.26
N GLU A 118 -9.53 -10.07 4.64
CA GLU A 118 -8.74 -10.70 5.72
C GLU A 118 -7.25 -10.73 5.38
N VAL A 119 -6.90 -11.14 4.15
CA VAL A 119 -5.50 -11.17 3.72
C VAL A 119 -4.94 -9.76 3.64
N ALA A 120 -5.69 -8.80 3.10
CA ALA A 120 -5.29 -7.39 3.06
C ALA A 120 -5.01 -6.85 4.46
N LYS A 121 -5.92 -7.06 5.42
CA LYS A 121 -5.76 -6.66 6.83
C LYS A 121 -4.48 -7.23 7.43
N ARG A 122 -4.23 -8.53 7.21
CA ARG A 122 -3.04 -9.22 7.75
C ARG A 122 -1.76 -8.63 7.18
N GLU A 123 -1.68 -8.42 5.88
CA GLU A 123 -0.49 -7.85 5.23
C GLU A 123 -0.21 -6.41 5.70
N LEU A 124 -1.26 -5.59 5.81
CA LEU A 124 -1.15 -4.21 6.28
C LEU A 124 -0.75 -4.12 7.75
N ASN A 125 -1.29 -4.97 8.64
CA ASN A 125 -0.85 -5.02 10.04
C ASN A 125 0.62 -5.44 10.17
N LEU A 126 1.07 -6.39 9.35
CA LEU A 126 2.49 -6.76 9.31
C LEU A 126 3.35 -5.61 8.78
N ALA A 127 2.90 -4.88 7.75
CA ALA A 127 3.58 -3.68 7.29
C ALA A 127 3.67 -2.62 8.41
N TRP A 128 2.57 -2.34 9.09
CA TRP A 128 2.53 -1.41 10.23
C TRP A 128 3.53 -1.79 11.34
N SER A 129 3.53 -3.06 11.78
CA SER A 129 4.42 -3.53 12.86
C SER A 129 5.91 -3.36 12.55
N LEU A 130 6.29 -3.35 11.26
CA LEU A 130 7.67 -3.17 10.82
C LEU A 130 8.07 -1.70 10.70
N MET A 131 7.08 -0.81 10.75
CA MET A 131 7.22 0.60 10.49
C MET A 131 6.93 1.47 11.71
N GLU A 132 6.11 1.00 12.66
CA GLU A 132 5.65 1.74 13.83
C GLU A 132 6.79 2.53 14.52
N TYR A 133 7.94 1.89 14.74
CA TYR A 133 9.09 2.49 15.41
C TYR A 133 10.10 3.20 14.50
N ARG A 134 9.87 3.25 13.18
CA ARG A 134 10.74 3.97 12.23
C ARG A 134 10.45 5.46 12.21
N ILE A 135 11.47 6.28 12.42
CA ILE A 135 11.33 7.74 12.55
C ILE A 135 11.24 8.43 11.17
N ASP A 136 11.67 7.77 10.10
CA ASP A 136 11.91 8.36 8.78
C ASP A 136 10.81 8.10 7.73
N SER A 137 9.70 7.47 8.12
CA SER A 137 8.74 6.89 7.17
C SER A 137 7.29 7.40 7.35
N TYR A 138 7.12 8.68 7.69
CA TYR A 138 5.81 9.27 7.99
C TYR A 138 4.75 9.06 6.90
N LEU A 139 5.08 9.36 5.63
CA LEU A 139 4.12 9.21 4.52
C LEU A 139 3.61 7.77 4.39
N LEU A 140 4.53 6.80 4.41
CA LEU A 140 4.16 5.40 4.28
C LEU A 140 3.43 4.87 5.52
N LYS A 141 3.74 5.37 6.72
CA LYS A 141 2.99 5.07 7.95
C LYS A 141 1.53 5.52 7.86
N GLY A 142 1.31 6.78 7.52
CA GLY A 142 -0.05 7.31 7.37
C GLY A 142 -0.81 6.56 6.26
N ASN A 143 -0.14 6.22 5.16
CA ASN A 143 -0.74 5.43 4.08
C ASN A 143 -1.15 4.01 4.50
N VAL A 144 -0.34 3.33 5.33
CA VAL A 144 -0.69 2.02 5.90
C VAL A 144 -1.93 2.14 6.80
N LEU A 145 -1.99 3.17 7.65
CA LEU A 145 -3.14 3.42 8.51
C LEU A 145 -4.41 3.74 7.71
N SER A 146 -4.32 4.59 6.68
CA SER A 146 -5.45 4.86 5.78
C SER A 146 -5.97 3.59 5.12
N ALA A 147 -5.08 2.71 4.66
CA ALA A 147 -5.47 1.41 4.10
C ALA A 147 -6.11 0.48 5.15
N LEU A 148 -5.60 0.47 6.39
CA LEU A 148 -6.21 -0.29 7.49
C LEU A 148 -7.60 0.26 7.86
N GLY A 149 -7.78 1.57 7.86
CA GLY A 149 -9.07 2.24 8.07
C GLY A 149 -10.09 1.83 7.02
N GLU A 150 -9.69 1.79 5.75
CA GLU A 150 -10.56 1.37 4.66
C GLU A 150 -10.92 -0.12 4.76
N VAL A 151 -9.94 -0.98 5.06
CA VAL A 151 -10.21 -2.41 5.30
C VAL A 151 -11.19 -2.59 6.46
N ALA A 152 -10.97 -1.90 7.58
CA ALA A 152 -11.86 -1.97 8.74
C ALA A 152 -13.28 -1.48 8.40
N PHE A 153 -13.39 -0.40 7.61
CA PHE A 153 -14.66 0.15 7.16
C PHE A 153 -15.42 -0.86 6.28
N ARG A 154 -14.77 -1.40 5.24
CA ARG A 154 -15.40 -2.37 4.32
C ARG A 154 -15.78 -3.70 4.99
N ARG A 155 -15.13 -4.03 6.09
CA ARG A 155 -15.45 -5.19 6.93
C ARG A 155 -16.55 -4.93 7.96
N GLY A 156 -17.01 -3.69 8.09
CA GLY A 156 -18.01 -3.31 9.09
C GLY A 156 -17.50 -3.38 10.54
N GLU A 157 -16.20 -3.16 10.76
CA GLU A 157 -15.63 -3.15 12.11
C GLU A 157 -16.18 -1.98 12.93
N SER A 158 -16.29 -2.15 14.24
CA SER A 158 -16.66 -1.05 15.14
C SER A 158 -15.49 -0.05 15.22
N ASN A 159 -15.69 1.17 14.73
CA ASN A 159 -14.72 2.28 14.75
C ASN A 159 -13.53 2.18 13.76
N PRO A 160 -13.77 2.17 12.43
CA PRO A 160 -12.71 2.33 11.43
C PRO A 160 -12.09 3.73 11.43
N GLN A 161 -12.81 4.75 11.92
CA GLN A 161 -12.39 6.16 11.90
C GLN A 161 -11.08 6.41 12.68
N ARG A 162 -10.83 5.61 13.72
CA ARG A 162 -9.59 5.69 14.52
C ARG A 162 -8.32 5.67 13.65
N TYR A 163 -8.31 4.83 12.61
CA TYR A 163 -7.14 4.66 11.75
C TYR A 163 -6.89 5.90 10.90
N TYR A 164 -7.96 6.54 10.43
CA TYR A 164 -7.85 7.78 9.67
C TYR A 164 -7.41 8.96 10.53
N PHE A 165 -7.91 9.06 11.77
CA PHE A 165 -7.44 10.08 12.71
C PHE A 165 -5.96 9.91 13.05
N GLU A 166 -5.52 8.67 13.27
CA GLU A 166 -4.11 8.37 13.50
C GLU A 166 -3.25 8.68 12.26
N ALA A 167 -3.72 8.33 11.06
CA ALA A 167 -3.07 8.68 9.81
C ALA A 167 -2.90 10.20 9.67
N SER A 168 -3.99 10.96 9.88
CA SER A 168 -3.98 12.44 9.84
C SER A 168 -2.95 13.03 10.79
N SER A 169 -2.88 12.54 12.03
CA SER A 169 -1.90 13.02 13.02
C SER A 169 -0.44 12.79 12.57
N ILE A 170 -0.16 11.67 11.91
CA ILE A 170 1.17 11.37 11.35
C ILE A 170 1.51 12.34 10.21
N PHE A 171 0.53 12.66 9.35
CA PHE A 171 0.72 13.58 8.23
C PHE A 171 0.89 15.03 8.70
N ASP A 172 0.13 15.47 9.70
CA ASP A 172 0.30 16.79 10.32
C ASP A 172 1.70 16.96 10.92
N THR A 173 2.20 15.91 11.58
CA THR A 173 3.56 15.87 12.14
C THR A 173 4.61 16.01 11.03
N TRP A 174 4.45 15.25 9.94
CA TRP A 174 5.34 15.31 8.79
C TRP A 174 5.36 16.68 8.12
N LEU A 175 4.18 17.30 7.91
CA LEU A 175 4.06 18.62 7.30
C LEU A 175 4.73 19.71 8.18
N GLY A 176 4.56 19.61 9.50
CA GLY A 176 5.22 20.49 10.46
C GLY A 176 6.74 20.36 10.43
N GLU A 177 7.28 19.14 10.35
CA GLU A 177 8.73 18.92 10.19
C GLU A 177 9.25 19.42 8.84
N TYR A 178 8.53 19.16 7.75
CA TYR A 178 8.91 19.60 6.40
C TYR A 178 8.98 21.13 6.30
N SER A 179 7.97 21.81 6.85
CA SER A 179 7.90 23.28 6.86
C SER A 179 9.05 23.92 7.64
N LYS A 180 9.44 23.33 8.78
CA LYS A 180 10.61 23.79 9.56
C LYS A 180 11.91 23.65 8.77
N ARG A 181 12.14 22.48 8.15
CA ARG A 181 13.34 22.26 7.32
C ARG A 181 13.40 23.20 6.12
N GLY A 182 12.26 23.52 5.52
CA GLY A 182 12.16 24.49 4.43
C GLY A 182 12.54 25.91 4.88
N ALA A 183 12.09 26.31 6.08
CA ALA A 183 12.46 27.60 6.68
C ALA A 183 13.96 27.66 7.03
N ASP A 184 14.55 26.58 7.56
CA ASP A 184 15.97 26.53 7.91
C ASP A 184 16.91 26.57 6.69
N MET A 185 16.44 26.20 5.48
CA MET A 185 17.22 26.28 4.24
C MET A 185 17.25 27.67 3.59
N TYR A 186 16.35 28.57 3.99
CA TYR A 186 16.28 29.94 3.49
C TYR A 186 16.36 30.92 4.68
N PRO A 187 17.57 31.19 5.20
CA PRO A 187 17.79 32.13 6.30
C PRO A 187 17.52 33.60 5.92
#